data_AF-A0A6H1RIY6-F1
#
_entry.id   AF-A0A6H1RIY6-F1
#
_cell.length_a   1.000
_cell.length_b   1.000
_cell.length_c   1.000
_cell.angle_alpha   90.00
_cell.angle_beta   90.00
_cell.angle_gamma   90.00
#
_symmetry.space_group_name_H-M   'P 1'
#
loop_
_entity.id
_entity.type
_entity.pdbx_description
1 polymer ?
#
loop_
_entity_poly.entity_id
_entity_poly.type
_entity_poly.pdbx_seq_one_letter_code
_entity_poly.pdbx_strand_id
1 'polypeptide(L)'
;MERHLRTMPPEYNPNGVREKTEAAKNLVWQGPWTPAQVQKVEEELPGVEAAVRVLRDARRAKVHEVYMQAKQAKAQRRVPITYFKDGVPGGVSSRPDARLGLEVEFKLPGENFDERVNSLGAELEREELVDWRTAHGSKLLPWMEDYEEILLDGRWALQEEAERFEVEATSPILRNDPKRPVSEQLWPSMEKLLSAVQRQGGYGSESGGHINVSFDWSLTPRQYVRVAQVVKVFEALLFRLGNVAGGDESKQRKVRNAGPISLPSDPYAVDDDTGDDGHESLPDPTERFRAVRFDVLGYEDDRLEFRVWAGDAGELTRNPALWQVRAELSAAIMLAGTDPAIYRELDRLMGDPDLLGYDDQTRDEGVWLEKLVEFLELLPLSEAGQAQVVQLFAWTRPWKLGDLEEGHLALVVSLPQQSLLFPAPDASKVQVIAEAYSYQLYKDASLVVARMTSDRSGIPLPNGKVIDLRLFARLLQTYYLGYGSYSEETWTLLAIPRASGALLAEVLRSVKGPVLATMSDVYRTPDGRLLTGVYERLKDGHVRFRPAREGWIEFTKNKDDPSQIDSRSTGKADVGDALMESSTRLYDKPAEVYRYWPTRGSGS
;
A
#
# COMPACT_ATOMS: atom_id res chain seq x y z
N MET A 1 21.81 -12.68 11.58
CA MET A 1 21.91 -14.11 11.99
C MET A 1 20.66 -14.59 12.71
N GLU A 2 20.29 -14.01 13.86
CA GLU A 2 19.09 -14.39 14.64
C GLU A 2 17.85 -14.55 13.77
N ARG A 3 17.62 -13.59 12.87
CA ARG A 3 16.48 -13.60 11.96
C ARG A 3 16.39 -14.88 11.10
N HIS A 4 17.51 -15.35 10.54
CA HIS A 4 17.50 -16.60 9.77
C HIS A 4 17.28 -17.83 10.68
N LEU A 5 17.79 -17.78 11.92
CA LEU A 5 17.65 -18.87 12.89
C LEU A 5 16.23 -18.99 13.46
N ARG A 6 15.44 -17.90 13.49
CA ARG A 6 14.02 -17.93 13.90
C ARG A 6 13.12 -18.67 12.89
N THR A 7 13.54 -18.74 11.64
CA THR A 7 12.84 -19.47 10.57
C THR A 7 13.33 -20.91 10.40
N MET A 8 14.10 -21.42 11.38
CA MET A 8 14.67 -22.75 11.38
C MET A 8 14.27 -23.49 12.67
N PRO A 9 14.24 -24.82 12.65
CA PRO A 9 14.01 -25.62 13.84
C PRO A 9 15.04 -25.29 14.95
N PRO A 10 14.67 -25.31 16.24
CA PRO A 10 15.58 -25.02 17.35
C PRO A 10 16.87 -25.86 17.32
N GLU A 11 16.78 -27.11 16.88
CA GLU A 11 17.89 -28.06 16.73
C GLU A 11 18.83 -27.74 15.56
N TYR A 12 18.44 -26.87 14.62
CA TYR A 12 19.29 -26.45 13.52
C TYR A 12 20.44 -25.58 14.05
N ASN A 13 21.62 -26.20 14.23
CA ASN A 13 22.83 -25.54 14.74
C ASN A 13 24.11 -25.99 14.01
N PRO A 14 24.20 -25.84 12.68
CA PRO A 14 25.39 -26.22 11.94
C PRO A 14 26.61 -25.43 12.43
N ASN A 15 27.71 -26.12 12.72
CA ASN A 15 28.99 -25.53 13.12
C ASN A 15 28.89 -24.52 14.30
N GLY A 16 27.96 -24.76 15.23
CA GLY A 16 27.74 -23.91 16.41
C GLY A 16 27.29 -22.49 16.08
N VAL A 17 26.48 -22.31 15.02
CA VAL A 17 26.03 -20.99 14.56
C VAL A 17 25.15 -20.26 15.58
N ARG A 18 24.41 -20.98 16.43
CA ARG A 18 23.60 -20.37 17.50
C ARG A 18 24.51 -19.76 18.57
N GLU A 19 25.54 -20.48 18.98
CA GLU A 19 26.56 -19.99 19.92
C GLU A 19 27.33 -18.81 19.32
N LYS A 20 27.69 -18.87 18.03
CA LYS A 20 28.29 -17.74 17.30
C LYS A 20 27.37 -16.53 17.25
N THR A 21 26.07 -16.74 17.09
CA THR A 21 25.09 -15.66 17.07
C THR A 21 25.03 -14.96 18.43
N GLU A 22 24.97 -15.72 19.53
CA GLU A 22 25.01 -15.15 20.89
C GLU A 22 26.34 -14.42 21.16
N ALA A 23 27.47 -14.99 20.73
CA ALA A 23 28.77 -14.34 20.84
C ALA A 23 28.81 -13.01 20.07
N ALA A 24 28.25 -12.97 18.86
CA ALA A 24 28.23 -11.79 18.02
C ALA A 24 27.37 -10.65 18.59
N LYS A 25 26.33 -10.94 19.40
CA LYS A 25 25.57 -9.89 20.10
C LYS A 25 26.45 -9.08 21.03
N ASN A 26 27.45 -9.71 21.66
CA ASN A 26 28.40 -9.03 22.52
C ASN A 26 29.36 -8.10 21.77
N LEU A 27 29.43 -8.21 20.44
CA LEU A 27 30.17 -7.27 19.58
C LEU A 27 29.34 -6.03 19.24
N VAL A 28 28.02 -6.09 19.36
CA VAL A 28 27.12 -4.97 19.05
C VAL A 28 27.13 -4.00 20.22
N TRP A 29 28.00 -2.99 20.15
CA TRP A 29 28.10 -1.92 21.15
C TRP A 29 27.48 -0.61 20.64
N GLN A 30 26.56 -0.02 21.40
CA GLN A 30 25.90 1.26 21.07
C GLN A 30 26.56 2.50 21.70
N GLY A 31 27.82 2.40 22.13
CA GLY A 31 28.60 3.52 22.64
C GLY A 31 29.83 3.86 21.78
N PRO A 32 30.67 4.82 22.20
CA PRO A 32 31.89 5.16 21.49
C PRO A 32 32.83 3.96 21.41
N TRP A 33 33.35 3.72 20.22
CA TRP A 33 34.25 2.61 19.92
C TRP A 33 35.71 3.03 20.15
N THR A 34 36.47 2.22 20.88
CA THR A 34 37.94 2.36 20.93
C THR A 34 38.57 1.76 19.67
N PRO A 35 39.77 2.22 19.25
CA PRO A 35 40.46 1.63 18.09
C PRO A 35 40.65 0.11 18.18
N ALA A 36 40.93 -0.43 19.37
CA ALA A 36 41.08 -1.87 19.57
C ALA A 36 39.76 -2.64 19.37
N GLN A 37 38.62 -2.05 19.74
CA GLN A 37 37.31 -2.65 19.50
C GLN A 37 36.93 -2.63 18.03
N VAL A 38 37.26 -1.54 17.31
CA VAL A 38 37.06 -1.45 15.86
C VAL A 38 37.88 -2.53 15.16
N GLN A 39 39.18 -2.63 15.46
CA GLN A 39 40.06 -3.65 14.87
C GLN A 39 39.54 -5.07 15.15
N LYS A 40 39.11 -5.36 16.38
CA LYS A 40 38.53 -6.66 16.72
C LYS A 40 37.30 -6.99 15.88
N VAL A 41 36.41 -6.01 15.66
CA VAL A 41 35.23 -6.22 14.83
C VAL A 41 35.59 -6.38 13.36
N GLU A 42 36.56 -5.63 12.84
CA GLU A 42 37.07 -5.82 11.48
C GLU A 42 37.66 -7.22 11.28
N GLU A 43 38.36 -7.76 12.29
CA GLU A 43 38.91 -9.12 12.28
C GLU A 43 37.82 -10.22 12.33
N GLU A 44 36.74 -10.00 13.10
CA GLU A 44 35.66 -10.99 13.27
C GLU A 44 34.57 -10.91 12.18
N LEU A 45 34.42 -9.76 11.50
CA LEU A 45 33.37 -9.51 10.51
C LEU A 45 33.33 -10.54 9.37
N PRO A 46 34.46 -10.97 8.75
CA PRO A 46 34.41 -12.00 7.70
C PRO A 46 33.81 -13.32 8.16
N GLY A 47 34.06 -13.71 9.43
CA GLY A 47 33.48 -14.91 10.03
C GLY A 47 31.97 -14.79 10.23
N VAL A 48 31.50 -13.61 10.64
CA VAL A 48 30.07 -13.29 10.76
C VAL A 48 29.39 -13.31 9.39
N GLU A 49 29.98 -12.69 8.37
CA GLU A 49 29.45 -12.67 7.01
C GLU A 49 29.35 -14.08 6.40
N ALA A 50 30.37 -14.92 6.62
CA ALA A 50 30.34 -16.31 6.20
C ALA A 50 29.21 -17.10 6.90
N ALA A 51 29.02 -16.89 8.20
CA ALA A 51 27.92 -17.52 8.94
C ALA A 51 26.54 -17.06 8.45
N VAL A 52 26.38 -15.76 8.16
CA VAL A 52 25.14 -15.21 7.57
C VAL A 52 24.87 -15.87 6.22
N ARG A 53 25.89 -16.02 5.36
CA ARG A 53 25.73 -16.67 4.05
C ARG A 53 25.23 -18.11 4.16
N VAL A 54 25.84 -18.91 5.04
CA VAL A 54 25.40 -20.30 5.29
C VAL A 54 23.94 -20.36 5.76
N LEU A 55 23.55 -19.48 6.69
CA LEU A 55 22.18 -19.41 7.17
C LEU A 55 21.19 -18.97 6.07
N ARG A 56 21.62 -18.05 5.21
CA ARG A 56 20.84 -17.57 4.07
C ARG A 56 20.59 -18.69 3.07
N ASP A 57 21.63 -19.43 2.71
CA ASP A 57 21.54 -20.57 1.77
C ASP A 57 20.63 -21.68 2.33
N ALA A 58 20.74 -21.96 3.62
CA ALA A 58 19.84 -22.91 4.29
C ALA A 58 18.38 -22.44 4.25
N ARG A 59 18.14 -21.15 4.51
CA ARG A 59 16.79 -20.57 4.44
C ARG A 59 16.20 -20.66 3.04
N ARG A 60 17.00 -20.34 2.01
CA ARG A 60 16.63 -20.52 0.59
C ARG A 60 16.26 -21.95 0.27
N ALA A 61 17.08 -22.91 0.70
CA ALA A 61 16.79 -24.34 0.49
C ALA A 61 15.48 -24.76 1.16
N LYS A 62 15.20 -24.27 2.38
CA LYS A 62 13.94 -24.55 3.08
C LYS A 62 12.73 -23.95 2.38
N VAL A 63 12.84 -22.69 1.92
CA VAL A 63 11.79 -22.04 1.12
C VAL A 63 11.49 -22.84 -0.14
N HIS A 64 12.52 -23.27 -0.86
CA HIS A 64 12.35 -24.09 -2.06
C HIS A 64 11.70 -25.46 -1.77
N GLU A 65 12.09 -26.12 -0.67
CA GLU A 65 11.48 -27.37 -0.21
C GLU A 65 9.97 -27.21 0.02
N VAL A 66 9.57 -26.19 0.81
CA VAL A 66 8.17 -25.91 1.13
C VAL A 66 7.39 -25.54 -0.13
N TYR A 67 7.98 -24.73 -1.02
CA TYR A 67 7.38 -24.36 -2.30
C TYR A 67 7.07 -25.59 -3.16
N MET A 68 8.01 -26.54 -3.28
CA MET A 68 7.79 -27.77 -4.04
C MET A 68 6.72 -28.67 -3.42
N GLN A 69 6.68 -28.79 -2.09
CA GLN A 69 5.62 -29.51 -1.38
C GLN A 69 4.25 -28.87 -1.62
N ALA A 70 4.16 -27.55 -1.55
CA ALA A 70 2.94 -26.80 -1.82
C ALA A 70 2.45 -26.98 -3.26
N LYS A 71 3.35 -26.93 -4.26
CA LYS A 71 2.99 -27.25 -5.66
C LYS A 71 2.46 -28.66 -5.82
N GLN A 72 3.06 -29.62 -5.13
CA GLN A 72 2.60 -31.01 -5.18
C GLN A 72 1.20 -31.15 -4.57
N ALA A 73 0.93 -30.49 -3.44
CA ALA A 73 -0.41 -30.46 -2.84
C ALA A 73 -1.43 -29.83 -3.79
N LYS A 74 -1.10 -28.70 -4.42
CA LYS A 74 -1.94 -28.05 -5.46
C LYS A 74 -2.22 -29.00 -6.63
N ALA A 75 -1.20 -29.68 -7.15
CA ALA A 75 -1.35 -30.66 -8.24
C ALA A 75 -2.28 -31.84 -7.85
N GLN A 76 -2.32 -32.18 -6.56
CA GLN A 76 -3.22 -33.18 -5.99
C GLN A 76 -4.61 -32.61 -5.63
N ARG A 77 -4.91 -31.35 -6.00
CA ARG A 77 -6.15 -30.64 -5.65
C ARG A 77 -6.39 -30.56 -4.13
N ARG A 78 -5.32 -30.49 -3.35
CA ARG A 78 -5.35 -30.27 -1.90
C ARG A 78 -4.98 -28.83 -1.61
N VAL A 79 -5.50 -28.29 -0.50
CA VAL A 79 -5.06 -26.97 -0.03
C VAL A 79 -3.63 -27.06 0.45
N PRO A 80 -2.73 -26.23 -0.11
CA PRO A 80 -1.32 -26.29 0.24
C PRO A 80 -1.01 -25.58 1.55
N ILE A 81 -1.87 -24.66 2.02
CA ILE A 81 -1.63 -23.86 3.22
C ILE A 81 -2.05 -24.65 4.47
N THR A 82 -1.12 -24.75 5.41
CA THR A 82 -1.37 -25.38 6.72
C THR A 82 -2.18 -24.43 7.61
N TYR A 83 -3.19 -24.95 8.29
CA TYR A 83 -3.97 -24.20 9.28
C TYR A 83 -3.53 -24.55 10.70
N PHE A 84 -3.41 -23.53 11.54
CA PHE A 84 -3.16 -23.70 12.97
C PHE A 84 -4.33 -23.15 13.78
N LYS A 85 -5.14 -24.03 14.36
CA LYS A 85 -6.35 -23.65 15.11
C LYS A 85 -6.06 -22.68 16.27
N ASP A 86 -4.93 -22.86 16.94
CA ASP A 86 -4.52 -22.06 18.10
C ASP A 86 -3.67 -20.84 17.70
N GLY A 87 -3.65 -20.50 16.42
CA GLY A 87 -2.76 -19.49 15.84
C GLY A 87 -1.44 -20.07 15.34
N VAL A 88 -0.79 -19.33 14.44
CA VAL A 88 0.51 -19.70 13.86
C VAL A 88 1.55 -19.84 14.99
N PRO A 89 2.22 -21.00 15.12
CA PRO A 89 3.25 -21.21 16.14
C PRO A 89 4.38 -20.17 16.04
N GLY A 90 4.57 -19.40 17.12
CA GLY A 90 5.53 -18.30 17.17
C GLY A 90 5.25 -17.15 16.19
N GLY A 91 4.06 -17.13 15.57
CA GLY A 91 3.66 -16.12 14.59
C GLY A 91 3.36 -14.77 15.23
N VAL A 92 3.49 -13.72 14.43
CA VAL A 92 3.25 -12.33 14.82
C VAL A 92 1.76 -12.09 15.12
N SER A 93 0.87 -12.64 14.29
CA SER A 93 -0.59 -12.55 14.49
C SER A 93 -1.09 -13.32 15.71
N SER A 94 -0.29 -14.23 16.24
CA SER A 94 -0.59 -15.04 17.43
C SER A 94 -0.11 -14.42 18.74
N ARG A 95 0.58 -13.27 18.68
CA ARG A 95 1.10 -12.62 19.88
C ARG A 95 -0.05 -12.08 20.75
N PRO A 96 0.13 -12.01 22.08
CA PRO A 96 -0.91 -11.52 23.00
C PRO A 96 -1.22 -10.03 22.84
N ASP A 97 -0.26 -9.24 22.32
CA ASP A 97 -0.41 -7.81 22.04
C ASP A 97 -1.00 -7.51 20.66
N ALA A 98 -1.16 -8.51 19.78
CA ALA A 98 -1.74 -8.31 18.45
C ALA A 98 -3.26 -8.13 18.51
N ARG A 99 -3.76 -7.11 17.81
CA ARG A 99 -5.17 -6.74 17.65
C ARG A 99 -5.53 -6.81 16.17
N LEU A 100 -6.56 -7.59 15.81
CA LEU A 100 -6.92 -7.83 14.41
C LEU A 100 -8.40 -7.57 14.16
N GLY A 101 -8.73 -6.76 13.16
CA GLY A 101 -10.08 -6.65 12.60
C GLY A 101 -10.11 -7.25 11.19
N LEU A 102 -11.20 -7.90 10.83
CA LEU A 102 -11.35 -8.62 9.56
C LEU A 102 -12.62 -8.17 8.85
N GLU A 103 -12.51 -7.83 7.58
CA GLU A 103 -13.64 -7.54 6.69
C GLU A 103 -13.62 -8.62 5.60
N VAL A 104 -14.51 -9.60 5.74
CA VAL A 104 -14.59 -10.77 4.86
C VAL A 104 -15.69 -10.53 3.84
N GLU A 105 -15.33 -10.17 2.61
CA GLU A 105 -16.30 -10.00 1.53
C GLU A 105 -16.52 -11.31 0.76
N PHE A 106 -17.79 -11.65 0.56
CA PHE A 106 -18.21 -12.83 -0.19
C PHE A 106 -19.51 -12.56 -0.95
N LYS A 107 -19.78 -13.38 -1.95
CA LYS A 107 -21.01 -13.36 -2.71
C LYS A 107 -21.88 -14.55 -2.35
N LEU A 108 -23.17 -14.32 -2.28
CA LEU A 108 -24.16 -15.40 -2.19
C LEU A 108 -24.85 -15.58 -3.56
N PRO A 109 -25.33 -16.79 -3.88
CA PRO A 109 -26.12 -17.00 -5.08
C PRO A 109 -27.34 -16.08 -5.10
N GLY A 110 -27.57 -15.40 -6.23
CA GLY A 110 -28.65 -14.41 -6.37
C GLY A 110 -30.07 -14.99 -6.34
N GLU A 111 -30.22 -16.29 -6.60
CA GLU A 111 -31.50 -16.99 -6.44
C GLU A 111 -31.83 -17.15 -4.95
N ASN A 112 -32.96 -16.57 -4.54
CA ASN A 112 -33.41 -16.50 -3.15
C ASN A 112 -32.38 -15.85 -2.21
N PHE A 113 -31.71 -14.79 -2.66
CA PHE A 113 -30.70 -14.07 -1.87
C PHE A 113 -31.19 -13.73 -0.46
N ASP A 114 -32.38 -13.13 -0.33
CA ASP A 114 -32.95 -12.75 0.96
C ASP A 114 -33.15 -13.96 1.89
N GLU A 115 -33.60 -15.09 1.37
CA GLU A 115 -33.77 -16.33 2.14
C GLU A 115 -32.41 -16.87 2.60
N ARG A 116 -31.41 -16.86 1.72
CA ARG A 116 -30.04 -17.32 2.02
C ARG A 116 -29.36 -16.45 3.06
N VAL A 117 -29.49 -15.13 2.96
CA VAL A 117 -28.93 -14.21 3.95
C VAL A 117 -29.62 -14.39 5.31
N ASN A 118 -30.95 -14.53 5.35
CA ASN A 118 -31.65 -14.81 6.60
C ASN A 118 -31.24 -16.16 7.21
N SER A 119 -31.00 -17.17 6.38
CA SER A 119 -30.47 -18.48 6.79
C SER A 119 -29.04 -18.37 7.32
N LEU A 120 -28.18 -17.59 6.65
CA LEU A 120 -26.81 -17.28 7.09
C LEU A 120 -26.82 -16.62 8.47
N GLY A 121 -27.58 -15.54 8.62
CA GLY A 121 -27.63 -14.79 9.87
C GLY A 121 -28.16 -15.62 11.04
N ALA A 122 -29.24 -16.39 10.83
CA ALA A 122 -29.77 -17.31 11.84
C ALA A 122 -28.76 -18.41 12.22
N GLU A 123 -27.87 -18.80 11.31
CA GLU A 123 -26.81 -19.75 11.59
C GLU A 123 -25.67 -19.14 12.40
N LEU A 124 -25.21 -17.95 12.02
CA LEU A 124 -24.17 -17.21 12.74
C LEU A 124 -24.62 -16.81 14.14
N GLU A 125 -25.91 -16.52 14.34
CA GLU A 125 -26.50 -16.24 15.65
C GLU A 125 -26.42 -17.48 16.57
N ARG A 126 -26.68 -18.69 16.05
CA ARG A 126 -26.51 -19.94 16.82
C ARG A 126 -25.05 -20.18 17.23
N GLU A 127 -24.13 -19.67 16.43
CA GLU A 127 -22.69 -19.72 16.69
C GLU A 127 -22.20 -18.57 17.58
N GLU A 128 -23.13 -17.70 18.03
CA GLU A 128 -22.89 -16.51 18.84
C GLU A 128 -22.02 -15.46 18.13
N LEU A 129 -22.01 -15.41 16.81
CA LEU A 129 -21.19 -14.43 16.07
C LEU A 129 -21.92 -13.11 15.82
N VAL A 130 -23.22 -13.16 15.55
CA VAL A 130 -24.06 -12.00 15.24
C VAL A 130 -25.29 -11.99 16.15
N ASP A 131 -26.00 -10.87 16.22
CA ASP A 131 -27.33 -10.80 16.84
C ASP A 131 -28.42 -10.63 15.76
N TRP A 132 -28.87 -11.73 15.13
CA TRP A 132 -29.72 -11.64 13.94
C TRP A 132 -31.20 -11.35 14.21
N ARG A 133 -31.74 -11.79 15.35
CA ARG A 133 -33.20 -11.81 15.60
C ARG A 133 -33.73 -10.71 16.51
N THR A 134 -32.88 -9.92 17.16
CA THR A 134 -33.36 -8.82 18.02
C THR A 134 -33.87 -7.65 17.18
N ALA A 135 -34.76 -6.82 17.76
CA ALA A 135 -35.34 -5.66 17.06
C ALA A 135 -34.31 -4.55 16.74
N HIS A 136 -33.16 -4.58 17.42
CA HIS A 136 -31.95 -3.78 17.17
C HIS A 136 -30.80 -4.65 16.64
N GLY A 137 -31.10 -5.91 16.31
CA GLY A 137 -30.13 -6.91 15.93
C GLY A 137 -29.70 -6.74 14.49
N SER A 138 -28.44 -7.07 14.23
CA SER A 138 -27.76 -7.19 12.95
C SER A 138 -28.61 -7.95 11.93
N LYS A 139 -29.65 -7.35 11.36
CA LYS A 139 -30.12 -7.70 10.02
C LYS A 139 -29.00 -7.32 9.04
N LEU A 140 -29.10 -7.81 7.80
CA LEU A 140 -28.19 -7.34 6.77
C LEU A 140 -28.30 -5.81 6.67
N LEU A 141 -27.24 -5.12 7.04
CA LEU A 141 -27.22 -3.67 7.05
C LEU A 141 -27.13 -3.17 5.61
N PRO A 142 -27.96 -2.20 5.21
CA PRO A 142 -27.76 -1.44 3.99
C PRO A 142 -26.32 -0.94 3.81
N TRP A 143 -25.91 -0.83 2.55
CA TRP A 143 -24.60 -0.27 2.19
C TRP A 143 -24.41 1.15 2.77
N MET A 144 -23.26 1.37 3.42
CA MET A 144 -22.87 2.61 4.14
C MET A 144 -23.65 2.93 5.42
N GLU A 145 -24.43 1.99 5.96
CA GLU A 145 -24.97 2.11 7.33
C GLU A 145 -23.89 1.79 8.38
N ASP A 146 -23.93 2.51 9.50
CA ASP A 146 -22.99 2.40 10.62
C ASP A 146 -23.22 1.10 11.41
N TYR A 147 -22.12 0.45 11.78
CA TYR A 147 -22.08 -0.80 12.53
C TYR A 147 -21.18 -0.75 13.76
N GLU A 148 -20.66 0.43 14.14
CA GLU A 148 -19.72 0.59 15.25
C GLU A 148 -20.27 0.04 16.58
N GLU A 149 -21.53 0.31 16.90
CA GLU A 149 -22.18 -0.19 18.13
C GLU A 149 -22.20 -1.74 18.18
N ILE A 150 -22.41 -2.40 17.04
CA ILE A 150 -22.41 -3.88 16.94
C ILE A 150 -21.00 -4.43 17.25
N LEU A 151 -19.96 -3.77 16.72
CA LEU A 151 -18.58 -4.19 16.93
C LEU A 151 -18.12 -3.94 18.37
N LEU A 152 -18.58 -2.84 19.00
CA LEU A 152 -18.30 -2.53 20.40
C LEU A 152 -18.92 -3.57 21.36
N ASP A 153 -20.04 -4.17 20.98
CA ASP A 153 -20.67 -5.29 21.69
C ASP A 153 -19.96 -6.64 21.46
N GLY A 154 -18.86 -6.66 20.71
CA GLY A 154 -18.07 -7.86 20.44
C GLY A 154 -18.73 -8.84 19.46
N ARG A 155 -19.65 -8.35 18.63
CA ARG A 155 -20.34 -9.11 17.58
C ARG A 155 -19.82 -8.74 16.20
N TRP A 156 -19.99 -9.66 15.26
CA TRP A 156 -19.74 -9.40 13.85
C TRP A 156 -20.93 -8.65 13.23
N ALA A 157 -20.64 -7.74 12.32
CA ALA A 157 -21.64 -7.06 11.49
C ALA A 157 -21.70 -7.71 10.11
N LEU A 158 -22.90 -7.72 9.51
CA LEU A 158 -23.10 -8.12 8.11
C LEU A 158 -23.69 -6.95 7.33
N GLN A 159 -23.06 -6.56 6.22
CA GLN A 159 -23.46 -5.41 5.41
C GLN A 159 -23.61 -5.79 3.92
N GLU A 160 -24.57 -5.16 3.24
CA GLU A 160 -24.66 -5.17 1.77
C GLU A 160 -23.52 -4.38 1.15
N GLU A 161 -22.89 -4.96 0.13
CA GLU A 161 -21.88 -4.26 -0.67
C GLU A 161 -22.45 -3.65 -1.94
N ALA A 162 -21.70 -2.71 -2.54
CA ALA A 162 -22.12 -1.99 -3.74
C ALA A 162 -22.39 -2.91 -4.95
N GLU A 163 -21.68 -4.04 -5.01
CA GLU A 163 -21.86 -5.07 -6.03
C GLU A 163 -23.02 -6.00 -5.63
N ARG A 164 -23.86 -6.34 -6.60
CA ARG A 164 -25.10 -7.10 -6.32
C ARG A 164 -24.80 -8.47 -5.72
N PHE A 165 -25.53 -8.82 -4.65
CA PHE A 165 -25.44 -10.08 -3.90
C PHE A 165 -24.14 -10.29 -3.11
N GLU A 166 -23.38 -9.22 -2.96
CA GLU A 166 -22.16 -9.20 -2.17
C GLU A 166 -22.46 -8.78 -0.73
N VAL A 167 -21.82 -9.45 0.21
CA VAL A 167 -21.96 -9.25 1.64
C VAL A 167 -20.57 -9.10 2.24
N GLU A 168 -20.37 -8.06 3.05
CA GLU A 168 -19.21 -7.90 3.90
C GLU A 168 -19.55 -8.41 5.31
N ALA A 169 -18.71 -9.28 5.86
CA ALA A 169 -18.75 -9.64 7.28
C ALA A 169 -17.59 -8.98 8.02
N THR A 170 -17.91 -8.04 8.91
CA THR A 170 -16.93 -7.21 9.62
C THR A 170 -16.83 -7.66 11.07
N SER A 171 -15.61 -7.98 11.50
CA SER A 171 -15.36 -8.47 12.84
C SER A 171 -15.21 -7.33 13.85
N PRO A 172 -15.47 -7.59 15.15
CA PRO A 172 -14.94 -6.73 16.21
C PRO A 172 -13.41 -6.85 16.25
N ILE A 173 -12.75 -6.16 17.17
CA ILE A 173 -11.31 -6.36 17.39
C ILE A 173 -11.07 -7.74 18.01
N LEU A 174 -10.50 -8.65 17.23
CA LEU A 174 -10.20 -10.03 17.59
C LEU A 174 -8.80 -10.16 18.17
N ARG A 175 -8.64 -11.14 19.07
CA ARG A 175 -7.34 -11.54 19.63
C ARG A 175 -7.20 -13.07 19.61
N ASN A 176 -5.96 -13.55 19.54
CA ASN A 176 -5.67 -14.98 19.68
C ASN A 176 -5.63 -15.38 21.17
N ASP A 177 -6.75 -15.20 21.88
CA ASP A 177 -6.91 -15.53 23.30
C ASP A 177 -8.04 -16.54 23.51
N PRO A 178 -7.75 -17.81 23.83
CA PRO A 178 -8.77 -18.84 23.99
C PRO A 178 -9.68 -18.63 25.21
N LYS A 179 -9.39 -17.66 26.08
CA LYS A 179 -10.24 -17.33 27.24
C LYS A 179 -11.39 -16.40 26.90
N ARG A 180 -11.37 -15.75 25.73
CA ARG A 180 -12.43 -14.84 25.28
C ARG A 180 -13.66 -15.60 24.79
N PRO A 181 -14.84 -14.97 24.70
CA PRO A 181 -15.99 -15.52 23.99
C PRO A 181 -15.64 -15.86 22.53
N VAL A 182 -16.30 -16.86 21.95
CA VAL A 182 -15.95 -17.33 20.59
C VAL A 182 -16.06 -16.21 19.54
N SER A 183 -16.99 -15.26 19.70
CA SER A 183 -17.16 -14.10 18.82
C SER A 183 -15.94 -13.18 18.76
N GLU A 184 -15.12 -13.19 19.81
CA GLU A 184 -13.90 -12.40 19.94
C GLU A 184 -12.61 -13.21 19.71
N GLN A 185 -12.73 -14.54 19.57
CA GLN A 185 -11.59 -15.42 19.27
C GLN A 185 -11.33 -15.42 17.77
N LEU A 186 -10.10 -15.04 17.37
CA LEU A 186 -9.73 -14.85 15.98
C LEU A 186 -10.05 -16.03 15.05
N TRP A 187 -9.42 -17.19 15.25
CA TRP A 187 -9.57 -18.33 14.34
C TRP A 187 -10.87 -19.12 14.50
N PRO A 188 -11.36 -19.37 15.73
CA PRO A 188 -12.65 -20.05 15.92
C PRO A 188 -13.86 -19.30 15.36
N SER A 189 -13.92 -17.96 15.49
CA SER A 189 -14.98 -17.16 14.84
C SER A 189 -14.90 -17.23 13.32
N MET A 190 -13.71 -17.07 12.75
CA MET A 190 -13.50 -17.16 11.30
C MET A 190 -13.90 -18.55 10.75
N GLU A 191 -13.54 -19.64 11.43
CA GLU A 191 -13.91 -21.00 11.02
C GLU A 191 -15.44 -21.18 10.97
N LYS A 192 -16.14 -20.65 11.98
CA LYS A 192 -17.62 -20.66 12.05
C LYS A 192 -18.25 -19.81 10.94
N LEU A 193 -17.73 -18.60 10.71
CA LEU A 193 -18.19 -17.70 9.65
C LEU A 193 -18.08 -18.36 8.27
N LEU A 194 -16.86 -18.78 7.88
CA LEU A 194 -16.61 -19.37 6.57
C LEU A 194 -17.40 -20.68 6.38
N SER A 195 -17.58 -21.46 7.45
CA SER A 195 -18.40 -22.67 7.40
C SER A 195 -19.88 -22.36 7.11
N ALA A 196 -20.42 -21.30 7.69
CA ALA A 196 -21.80 -20.87 7.46
C ALA A 196 -21.96 -20.32 6.04
N VAL A 197 -21.07 -19.43 5.59
CA VAL A 197 -21.07 -18.88 4.23
C VAL A 197 -21.03 -19.99 3.18
N GLN A 198 -20.15 -20.98 3.34
CA GLN A 198 -20.06 -22.12 2.43
C GLN A 198 -21.37 -22.91 2.37
N ARG A 199 -22.05 -23.14 3.50
CA ARG A 199 -23.33 -23.88 3.53
C ARG A 199 -24.44 -23.16 2.78
N GLN A 200 -24.36 -21.83 2.67
CA GLN A 200 -25.28 -21.03 1.85
C GLN A 200 -24.90 -20.99 0.36
N GLY A 201 -23.80 -21.65 -0.02
CA GLY A 201 -23.24 -21.64 -1.38
C GLY A 201 -22.42 -20.39 -1.70
N GLY A 202 -21.94 -19.70 -0.66
CA GLY A 202 -21.16 -18.47 -0.81
C GLY A 202 -19.77 -18.72 -1.40
N TYR A 203 -19.24 -17.68 -2.04
CA TYR A 203 -18.01 -17.72 -2.82
C TYR A 203 -17.27 -16.37 -2.70
N GLY A 204 -15.95 -16.32 -2.88
CA GLY A 204 -15.10 -15.16 -2.59
C GLY A 204 -15.38 -13.99 -3.52
N SER A 205 -15.38 -12.77 -2.96
CA SER A 205 -15.56 -11.56 -3.77
C SER A 205 -14.29 -11.18 -4.55
N GLU A 206 -14.45 -10.65 -5.77
CA GLU A 206 -13.36 -9.99 -6.50
C GLU A 206 -13.04 -8.59 -5.94
N SER A 207 -13.97 -8.01 -5.17
CA SER A 207 -13.88 -6.68 -4.56
C SER A 207 -12.90 -6.62 -3.39
N GLY A 208 -12.58 -7.76 -2.77
CA GLY A 208 -11.49 -7.88 -1.81
C GLY A 208 -11.90 -8.45 -0.46
N GLY A 209 -11.13 -8.05 0.53
CA GLY A 209 -11.37 -8.24 1.95
C GLY A 209 -10.24 -7.54 2.69
N HIS A 210 -10.51 -7.05 3.88
CA HIS A 210 -9.58 -6.17 4.59
C HIS A 210 -9.10 -6.82 5.90
N ILE A 211 -7.85 -6.55 6.25
CA ILE A 211 -7.27 -6.92 7.54
C ILE A 211 -6.77 -5.66 8.21
N ASN A 212 -7.46 -5.26 9.27
CA ASN A 212 -7.04 -4.20 10.16
C ASN A 212 -6.06 -4.76 11.17
N VAL A 213 -4.88 -4.14 11.31
CA VAL A 213 -3.83 -4.56 12.24
C VAL A 213 -3.45 -3.41 13.15
N SER A 214 -3.41 -3.69 14.45
CA SER A 214 -2.73 -2.87 15.45
C SER A 214 -2.09 -3.76 16.52
N PHE A 215 -1.25 -3.16 17.36
CA PHE A 215 -0.73 -3.79 18.59
C PHE A 215 -1.19 -2.97 19.80
N ASP A 216 -1.01 -3.43 21.03
CA ASP A 216 -1.28 -2.64 22.25
C ASP A 216 -0.32 -1.45 22.48
N TRP A 217 0.42 -1.08 21.43
CA TRP A 217 1.31 0.07 21.33
C TRP A 217 1.18 0.69 19.93
N SER A 218 1.50 1.99 19.82
CA SER A 218 1.41 2.75 18.57
C SER A 218 2.77 2.88 17.88
N LEU A 219 2.75 3.06 16.55
CA LEU A 219 3.94 3.38 15.76
C LEU A 219 4.20 4.89 15.79
N THR A 220 5.47 5.28 15.72
CA THR A 220 5.85 6.67 15.41
C THR A 220 5.56 6.99 13.93
N PRO A 221 5.39 8.28 13.56
CA PRO A 221 5.24 8.68 12.16
C PRO A 221 6.33 8.12 11.23
N ARG A 222 7.60 8.17 11.67
CA ARG A 222 8.71 7.57 10.92
C ARG A 222 8.53 6.05 10.74
N GLN A 223 8.08 5.33 11.77
CA GLN A 223 7.84 3.89 11.65
C GLN A 223 6.69 3.56 10.69
N TYR A 224 5.62 4.38 10.63
CA TYR A 224 4.59 4.22 9.60
C TYR A 224 5.16 4.39 8.18
N VAL A 225 6.03 5.38 7.96
CA VAL A 225 6.75 5.51 6.68
C VAL A 225 7.62 4.29 6.39
N ARG A 226 8.28 3.70 7.39
CA ARG A 226 9.03 2.43 7.24
C ARG A 226 8.11 1.26 6.87
N VAL A 227 6.92 1.16 7.45
CA VAL A 227 5.92 0.16 7.03
C VAL A 227 5.54 0.35 5.57
N ALA A 228 5.27 1.59 5.15
CA ALA A 228 4.95 1.91 3.75
C ALA A 228 6.10 1.50 2.80
N GLN A 229 7.36 1.71 3.20
CA GLN A 229 8.54 1.27 2.45
C GLN A 229 8.60 -0.25 2.32
N VAL A 230 8.35 -1.02 3.39
CA VAL A 230 8.35 -2.50 3.34
C VAL A 230 7.36 -2.99 2.28
N VAL A 231 6.17 -2.40 2.24
CA VAL A 231 5.17 -2.75 1.22
C VAL A 231 5.61 -2.30 -0.17
N LYS A 232 6.10 -1.07 -0.30
CA LYS A 232 6.42 -0.49 -1.61
C LYS A 232 7.57 -1.19 -2.31
N VAL A 233 8.59 -1.62 -1.57
CA VAL A 233 9.72 -2.36 -2.13
C VAL A 233 9.28 -3.67 -2.80
N PHE A 234 8.24 -4.32 -2.27
CA PHE A 234 7.75 -5.62 -2.74
C PHE A 234 6.33 -5.54 -3.30
N GLU A 235 5.95 -4.40 -3.87
CA GLU A 235 4.57 -4.12 -4.29
C GLU A 235 4.02 -5.21 -5.21
N ALA A 236 4.69 -5.54 -6.32
CA ALA A 236 4.21 -6.56 -7.24
C ALA A 236 4.14 -7.97 -6.61
N LEU A 237 5.09 -8.30 -5.73
CA LEU A 237 5.04 -9.55 -4.96
C LEU A 237 3.86 -9.56 -3.99
N LEU A 238 3.55 -8.44 -3.33
CA LEU A 238 2.41 -8.34 -2.43
C LEU A 238 1.10 -8.50 -3.21
N PHE A 239 0.99 -7.93 -4.41
CA PHE A 239 -0.16 -8.16 -5.29
C PHE A 239 -0.26 -9.61 -5.78
N ARG A 240 0.87 -10.31 -5.99
CA ARG A 240 0.86 -11.76 -6.24
C ARG A 240 0.30 -12.51 -5.03
N LEU A 241 0.80 -12.25 -3.82
CA LEU A 241 0.37 -12.90 -2.58
C LEU A 241 -1.10 -12.57 -2.23
N GLY A 242 -1.54 -11.34 -2.54
CA GLY A 242 -2.90 -10.87 -2.31
C GLY A 242 -3.89 -11.26 -3.41
N ASN A 243 -3.42 -11.84 -4.51
CA ASN A 243 -4.27 -12.31 -5.59
C ASN A 243 -5.18 -13.47 -5.13
N VAL A 244 -6.21 -13.76 -5.93
CA VAL A 244 -7.09 -14.89 -5.66
C VAL A 244 -6.27 -16.19 -5.68
N ALA A 245 -6.31 -16.95 -4.58
CA ALA A 245 -5.67 -18.24 -4.47
C ALA A 245 -6.44 -19.29 -5.29
N GLY A 246 -5.75 -20.20 -5.98
CA GLY A 246 -6.45 -21.23 -6.76
C GLY A 246 -5.75 -21.68 -8.05
N GLY A 247 -6.58 -22.14 -8.98
CA GLY A 247 -6.18 -22.62 -10.31
C GLY A 247 -6.06 -21.50 -11.34
N ASP A 248 -5.66 -21.85 -12.56
CA ASP A 248 -5.42 -20.87 -13.64
C ASP A 248 -6.69 -20.13 -14.12
N GLU A 249 -7.86 -20.58 -13.70
CA GLU A 249 -9.16 -19.99 -14.04
C GLU A 249 -9.64 -18.95 -13.02
N SER A 250 -8.99 -18.81 -11.86
CA SER A 250 -9.38 -17.87 -10.82
C SER A 250 -9.35 -16.42 -11.33
N LYS A 251 -10.39 -15.62 -11.05
CA LYS A 251 -10.37 -14.18 -11.36
C LYS A 251 -9.23 -13.48 -10.62
N GLN A 252 -8.81 -12.31 -11.11
CA GLN A 252 -7.74 -11.55 -10.47
C GLN A 252 -8.31 -10.49 -9.54
N ARG A 253 -7.54 -10.11 -8.51
CA ARG A 253 -7.87 -8.96 -7.66
C ARG A 253 -8.06 -7.69 -8.51
N LYS A 254 -9.17 -7.00 -8.32
CA LYS A 254 -9.43 -5.68 -8.93
C LYS A 254 -8.55 -4.61 -8.26
N VAL A 255 -7.57 -4.10 -8.98
CA VAL A 255 -6.65 -3.03 -8.50
C VAL A 255 -7.40 -1.74 -8.17
N ARG A 256 -8.57 -1.48 -8.79
CA ARG A 256 -9.39 -0.31 -8.45
C ARG A 256 -9.84 -0.24 -6.98
N ASN A 257 -9.95 -1.38 -6.30
CA ASN A 257 -10.39 -1.44 -4.90
C ASN A 257 -9.20 -1.56 -3.92
N ALA A 258 -8.00 -1.80 -4.45
CA ALA A 258 -6.75 -1.94 -3.70
C ALA A 258 -5.58 -1.61 -4.63
N GLY A 259 -5.41 -0.32 -4.92
CA GLY A 259 -4.43 0.22 -5.85
C GLY A 259 -3.00 0.21 -5.29
N PRO A 260 -1.99 0.45 -6.14
CA PRO A 260 -0.61 0.60 -5.70
C PRO A 260 -0.48 1.61 -4.57
N ILE A 261 0.48 1.39 -3.67
CA ILE A 261 0.77 2.34 -2.59
C ILE A 261 1.58 3.49 -3.16
N SER A 262 1.33 4.70 -2.68
CA SER A 262 2.19 5.85 -2.95
C SER A 262 3.63 5.57 -2.58
N LEU A 263 4.58 6.13 -3.32
CA LEU A 263 5.97 6.15 -2.91
C LEU A 263 6.06 6.84 -1.54
N PRO A 264 6.60 6.19 -0.50
CA PRO A 264 6.69 6.79 0.81
C PRO A 264 7.60 8.02 0.80
N SER A 265 7.29 8.97 1.70
CA SER A 265 8.16 10.10 2.03
C SER A 265 9.54 9.61 2.52
N ASP A 266 10.55 10.47 2.45
CA ASP A 266 11.86 10.18 3.03
C ASP A 266 11.74 10.06 4.56
N PRO A 267 11.97 8.88 5.17
CA PRO A 267 11.83 8.69 6.62
C PRO A 267 12.79 9.56 7.45
N TYR A 268 13.86 10.07 6.86
CA TYR A 268 14.81 10.97 7.52
C TYR A 268 14.39 12.45 7.46
N ALA A 269 13.39 12.78 6.64
CA ALA A 269 12.77 14.10 6.55
C ALA A 269 11.44 14.18 7.31
N VAL A 270 10.95 13.06 7.85
CA VAL A 270 9.75 13.01 8.70
C VAL A 270 10.11 13.52 10.09
N ASP A 271 9.38 14.54 10.54
CA ASP A 271 9.45 15.03 11.90
C ASP A 271 8.92 13.94 12.86
N ASP A 272 9.69 13.61 13.90
CA ASP A 272 9.30 12.62 14.91
C ASP A 272 8.33 13.23 15.97
N ASP A 273 7.72 14.38 15.69
CA ASP A 273 6.74 14.96 16.61
C ASP A 273 5.53 14.02 16.68
N THR A 274 5.14 13.65 17.90
CA THR A 274 3.99 12.79 18.18
C THR A 274 2.68 13.58 18.26
N GLY A 275 2.70 14.87 17.93
CA GLY A 275 1.49 15.68 17.75
C GLY A 275 0.78 15.38 16.43
N ASP A 276 -0.43 15.93 16.28
CA ASP A 276 -1.31 15.73 15.11
C ASP A 276 -0.59 16.00 13.76
N ASP A 277 0.30 17.01 13.73
CA ASP A 277 1.05 17.42 12.54
C ASP A 277 2.11 16.39 12.07
N GLY A 278 2.58 15.50 12.96
CA GLY A 278 3.57 14.48 12.62
C GLY A 278 3.06 13.46 11.59
N HIS A 279 1.74 13.30 11.52
CA HIS A 279 1.07 12.34 10.65
C HIS A 279 0.76 12.88 9.24
N GLU A 280 0.98 14.17 8.95
CA GLU A 280 0.82 14.76 7.60
C GLU A 280 1.75 14.15 6.54
N SER A 281 2.82 13.49 6.99
CA SER A 281 3.76 12.78 6.10
C SER A 281 3.23 11.43 5.60
N LEU A 282 2.11 10.96 6.16
CA LEU A 282 1.44 9.72 5.77
C LEU A 282 0.36 9.98 4.71
N PRO A 283 0.03 8.97 3.88
CA PRO A 283 -1.12 9.06 2.99
C PRO A 283 -2.40 9.36 3.78
N ASP A 284 -3.29 10.17 3.20
CA ASP A 284 -4.53 10.59 3.85
C ASP A 284 -5.39 9.36 4.22
N PRO A 285 -5.91 9.26 5.46
CA PRO A 285 -6.76 8.15 5.86
C PRO A 285 -8.06 8.05 5.03
N THR A 286 -8.46 9.06 4.27
CA THR A 286 -9.59 8.99 3.33
C THR A 286 -9.25 8.28 2.02
N GLU A 287 -7.97 8.02 1.73
CA GLU A 287 -7.51 7.15 0.64
C GLU A 287 -7.78 5.67 0.93
N ARG A 288 -9.07 5.30 1.05
CA ARG A 288 -9.56 3.93 0.76
C ARG A 288 -9.14 3.56 -0.67
N PHE A 289 -9.28 2.36 -1.20
CA PHE A 289 -8.75 2.02 -2.56
C PHE A 289 -7.22 1.98 -2.69
N ARG A 290 -6.43 2.07 -1.61
CA ARG A 290 -5.00 1.70 -1.60
C ARG A 290 -4.80 0.29 -1.09
N ALA A 291 -3.74 -0.39 -1.52
CA ALA A 291 -3.42 -1.75 -1.05
C ALA A 291 -3.18 -1.81 0.47
N VAL A 292 -2.66 -0.72 1.06
CA VAL A 292 -2.64 -0.49 2.51
C VAL A 292 -3.07 0.94 2.76
N ARG A 293 -3.99 1.10 3.71
CA ARG A 293 -4.48 2.39 4.20
C ARG A 293 -3.98 2.59 5.63
N PHE A 294 -3.57 3.81 5.93
CA PHE A 294 -3.07 4.24 7.22
C PHE A 294 -4.21 4.97 7.92
N ASP A 295 -4.93 4.29 8.81
CA ASP A 295 -5.95 4.93 9.64
C ASP A 295 -5.29 5.37 10.95
N VAL A 296 -4.59 6.49 10.85
CA VAL A 296 -3.67 6.99 11.88
C VAL A 296 -4.03 8.44 12.16
N LEU A 297 -4.51 8.68 13.36
CA LEU A 297 -4.94 9.99 13.84
C LEU A 297 -4.17 10.40 15.10
N GLY A 298 -3.18 9.61 15.54
CA GLY A 298 -2.37 9.86 16.74
C GLY A 298 -2.98 9.30 18.03
N TYR A 299 -3.90 8.34 17.94
CA TYR A 299 -4.63 7.80 19.10
C TYR A 299 -4.38 6.29 19.33
N GLU A 300 -4.91 5.75 20.43
CA GLU A 300 -4.71 4.35 20.87
C GLU A 300 -5.24 3.31 19.87
N ASP A 301 -6.16 3.72 19.00
CA ASP A 301 -6.84 2.90 17.99
C ASP A 301 -6.27 3.05 16.57
N ASP A 302 -5.14 3.74 16.45
CA ASP A 302 -4.41 3.84 15.18
C ASP A 302 -4.09 2.43 14.64
N ARG A 303 -4.36 2.24 13.35
CA ARG A 303 -4.26 0.93 12.73
C ARG A 303 -3.91 1.01 11.25
N LEU A 304 -3.45 -0.11 10.73
CA LEU A 304 -3.18 -0.30 9.30
C LEU A 304 -4.25 -1.22 8.72
N GLU A 305 -4.93 -0.77 7.68
CA GLU A 305 -5.92 -1.56 6.95
C GLU A 305 -5.27 -2.11 5.68
N PHE A 306 -5.00 -3.42 5.64
CA PHE A 306 -4.46 -4.11 4.47
C PHE A 306 -5.60 -4.58 3.57
N ARG A 307 -5.70 -4.00 2.37
CA ARG A 307 -6.81 -4.19 1.42
C ARG A 307 -6.44 -4.98 0.16
N VAL A 308 -5.15 -5.27 0.02
CA VAL A 308 -4.57 -6.03 -1.10
C VAL A 308 -5.12 -7.45 -1.21
N TRP A 309 -5.68 -7.98 -0.13
CA TRP A 309 -6.21 -9.33 -0.06
C TRP A 309 -7.48 -9.46 -0.91
N ALA A 310 -7.48 -10.42 -1.84
CA ALA A 310 -8.71 -10.78 -2.56
C ALA A 310 -9.67 -11.52 -1.62
N GLY A 311 -10.97 -11.37 -1.84
CA GLY A 311 -11.97 -12.10 -1.08
C GLY A 311 -11.78 -13.61 -1.19
N ASP A 312 -12.12 -14.32 -0.12
CA ASP A 312 -12.23 -15.77 -0.10
C ASP A 312 -13.32 -16.17 0.90
N ALA A 313 -14.36 -16.82 0.39
CA ALA A 313 -15.43 -17.38 1.20
C ALA A 313 -15.18 -18.86 1.57
N GLY A 314 -13.96 -19.36 1.37
CA GLY A 314 -13.61 -20.76 1.53
C GLY A 314 -14.03 -21.60 0.31
N GLU A 315 -14.00 -21.03 -0.89
CA GLU A 315 -14.52 -21.63 -2.14
C GLU A 315 -13.98 -23.04 -2.43
N LEU A 316 -12.85 -23.40 -1.84
CA LEU A 316 -12.29 -24.75 -1.98
C LEU A 316 -12.11 -25.50 -0.67
N THR A 317 -12.21 -24.82 0.48
CA THR A 317 -12.05 -25.46 1.79
C THR A 317 -12.63 -24.61 2.89
N ARG A 318 -13.31 -25.24 3.85
CA ARG A 318 -13.69 -24.72 5.19
C ARG A 318 -12.48 -24.31 6.05
N ASN A 319 -11.41 -23.86 5.42
CA ASN A 319 -10.10 -23.71 6.00
C ASN A 319 -9.76 -22.21 6.07
N PRO A 320 -9.73 -21.62 7.26
CA PRO A 320 -9.34 -20.22 7.44
C PRO A 320 -7.84 -19.97 7.23
N ALA A 321 -7.05 -20.97 6.83
CA ALA A 321 -5.62 -20.85 6.56
C ALA A 321 -5.26 -19.68 5.63
N LEU A 322 -6.10 -19.38 4.63
CA LEU A 322 -5.84 -18.27 3.71
C LEU A 322 -5.91 -16.92 4.44
N TRP A 323 -6.93 -16.72 5.27
CA TRP A 323 -7.03 -15.55 6.15
C TRP A 323 -5.93 -15.54 7.20
N GLN A 324 -5.52 -16.71 7.71
CA GLN A 324 -4.42 -16.83 8.68
C GLN A 324 -3.07 -16.39 8.14
N VAL A 325 -2.68 -16.84 6.95
CA VAL A 325 -1.43 -16.38 6.35
C VAL A 325 -1.45 -14.89 6.02
N ARG A 326 -2.61 -14.34 5.62
CA ARG A 326 -2.76 -12.91 5.31
C ARG A 326 -2.69 -12.04 6.56
N ALA A 327 -3.30 -12.48 7.66
CA ALA A 327 -3.20 -11.81 8.95
C ALA A 327 -1.76 -11.85 9.48
N GLU A 328 -1.11 -13.02 9.40
CA GLU A 328 0.30 -13.19 9.77
C GLU A 328 1.21 -12.27 8.95
N LEU A 329 0.98 -12.20 7.64
CA LEU A 329 1.75 -11.35 6.74
C LEU A 329 1.53 -9.85 7.03
N SER A 330 0.28 -9.43 7.22
CA SER A 330 -0.09 -8.05 7.55
C SER A 330 0.57 -7.59 8.87
N ALA A 331 0.48 -8.43 9.91
CA ALA A 331 1.11 -8.15 11.20
C ALA A 331 2.64 -8.17 11.15
N ALA A 332 3.24 -9.09 10.40
CA ALA A 332 4.68 -9.13 10.19
C ALA A 332 5.21 -7.91 9.42
N ILE A 333 4.45 -7.40 8.45
CA ILE A 333 4.81 -6.16 7.71
C ILE A 333 4.78 -4.95 8.66
N MET A 334 3.73 -4.80 9.48
CA MET A 334 3.66 -3.73 10.48
C MET A 334 4.86 -3.78 11.44
N LEU A 335 5.17 -4.96 11.98
CA LEU A 335 6.29 -5.15 12.91
C LEU A 335 7.66 -4.98 12.24
N ALA A 336 7.80 -5.29 10.95
CA ALA A 336 9.05 -5.05 10.23
C ALA A 336 9.41 -3.56 10.17
N GLY A 337 8.41 -2.67 10.08
CA GLY A 337 8.62 -1.22 10.10
C GLY A 337 9.26 -0.69 11.38
N THR A 338 9.20 -1.44 12.48
CA THR A 338 9.82 -1.06 13.76
C THR A 338 11.23 -1.59 13.96
N ASP A 339 11.79 -2.35 13.02
CA ASP A 339 13.10 -2.99 13.18
C ASP A 339 14.22 -2.18 12.52
N PRO A 340 15.07 -1.45 13.29
CA PRO A 340 16.15 -0.66 12.71
C PRO A 340 17.21 -1.50 12.02
N ALA A 341 17.30 -2.80 12.31
CA ALA A 341 18.28 -3.70 11.70
C ALA A 341 18.06 -3.90 10.19
N ILE A 342 16.86 -3.59 9.67
CA ILE A 342 16.57 -3.68 8.23
C ILE A 342 16.60 -2.35 7.49
N TYR A 343 16.65 -1.20 8.19
CA TYR A 343 16.46 0.10 7.53
C TYR A 343 17.48 0.37 6.43
N ARG A 344 18.75 -0.02 6.62
CA ARG A 344 19.77 0.11 5.58
C ARG A 344 19.47 -0.72 4.33
N GLU A 345 18.97 -1.94 4.51
CA GLU A 345 18.61 -2.81 3.39
C GLU A 345 17.33 -2.32 2.71
N LEU A 346 16.38 -1.80 3.50
CA LEU A 346 15.17 -1.17 3.01
C LEU A 346 15.48 0.09 2.17
N ASP A 347 16.39 0.94 2.64
CA ASP A 347 16.89 2.12 1.90
C ASP A 347 17.53 1.71 0.56
N ARG A 348 18.35 0.64 0.56
CA ARG A 348 18.94 0.09 -0.67
C ARG A 348 17.86 -0.36 -1.65
N LEU A 349 16.86 -1.08 -1.15
CA LEU A 349 15.78 -1.64 -1.95
C LEU A 349 14.80 -0.58 -2.48
N MET A 350 14.58 0.50 -1.72
CA MET A 350 13.79 1.65 -2.17
C MET A 350 14.44 2.39 -3.36
N GLY A 351 15.72 2.16 -3.64
CA GLY A 351 16.37 2.63 -4.87
C GLY A 351 15.92 1.89 -6.13
N ASP A 352 15.36 0.68 -6.00
CA ASP A 352 14.85 -0.14 -7.11
C ASP A 352 13.65 -1.02 -6.66
N PRO A 353 12.52 -0.40 -6.29
CA PRO A 353 11.36 -1.14 -5.78
C PRO A 353 10.72 -2.01 -6.87
N ASP A 354 10.05 -3.07 -6.43
CA ASP A 354 9.31 -4.01 -7.27
C ASP A 354 7.90 -3.48 -7.62
N LEU A 355 7.83 -2.47 -8.49
CA LEU A 355 6.58 -1.83 -8.87
C LEU A 355 5.62 -2.77 -9.62
N LEU A 356 4.33 -2.71 -9.28
CA LEU A 356 3.27 -3.44 -9.99
C LEU A 356 3.13 -2.96 -11.44
N GLY A 357 2.97 -3.86 -12.41
CA GLY A 357 2.72 -3.51 -13.81
C GLY A 357 3.97 -3.16 -14.64
N TYR A 358 5.17 -3.35 -14.09
CA TYR A 358 6.46 -3.13 -14.76
C TYR A 358 7.15 -4.47 -15.05
N ASP A 359 8.21 -4.78 -14.30
CA ASP A 359 9.06 -5.95 -14.52
C ASP A 359 8.35 -7.28 -14.14
N ASP A 360 7.24 -7.21 -13.44
CA ASP A 360 6.49 -8.35 -12.90
C ASP A 360 5.75 -9.16 -13.99
N GLN A 361 5.49 -8.54 -15.15
CA GLN A 361 4.68 -9.15 -16.21
C GLN A 361 5.38 -10.30 -16.96
N THR A 362 6.71 -10.38 -16.90
CA THR A 362 7.51 -11.33 -17.72
C THR A 362 8.46 -12.20 -16.91
N ARG A 363 8.46 -12.07 -15.58
CA ARG A 363 9.34 -12.86 -14.70
C ARG A 363 9.03 -14.34 -14.77
N ASP A 364 10.10 -15.13 -14.86
CA ASP A 364 10.01 -16.55 -14.57
C ASP A 364 9.78 -16.79 -13.07
N GLU A 365 9.35 -18.01 -12.77
CA GLU A 365 8.99 -18.41 -11.41
C GLU A 365 10.20 -18.46 -10.46
N GLY A 366 11.40 -18.69 -10.97
CA GLY A 366 12.63 -18.68 -10.18
C GLY A 366 12.97 -17.28 -9.68
N VAL A 367 12.86 -16.27 -10.53
CA VAL A 367 13.03 -14.86 -10.15
C VAL A 367 11.98 -14.45 -9.12
N TRP A 368 10.72 -14.89 -9.28
CA TRP A 368 9.69 -14.63 -8.28
C TRP A 368 10.00 -15.28 -6.93
N LEU A 369 10.54 -16.49 -6.92
CA LEU A 369 10.91 -17.18 -5.68
C LEU A 369 12.09 -16.48 -4.98
N GLU A 370 13.07 -15.97 -5.73
CA GLU A 370 14.14 -15.15 -5.16
C GLU A 370 13.61 -13.85 -4.55
N LYS A 371 12.65 -13.19 -5.21
CA LYS A 371 11.96 -12.02 -4.65
C LYS A 371 11.18 -12.35 -3.38
N LEU A 372 10.53 -13.51 -3.34
CA LEU A 372 9.89 -14.01 -2.13
C LEU A 372 10.89 -14.18 -0.98
N VAL A 373 12.06 -14.77 -1.24
CA VAL A 373 13.10 -14.93 -0.22
C VAL A 373 13.59 -13.57 0.29
N GLU A 374 13.88 -12.62 -0.60
CA GLU A 374 14.30 -11.25 -0.23
C GLU A 374 13.26 -10.56 0.66
N PHE A 375 11.96 -10.74 0.34
CA PHE A 375 10.87 -10.22 1.16
C PHE A 375 10.77 -10.89 2.52
N LEU A 376 10.81 -12.22 2.57
CA LEU A 376 10.79 -12.98 3.83
C LEU A 376 11.97 -12.60 4.72
N GLU A 377 13.13 -12.25 4.15
CA GLU A 377 14.30 -11.74 4.87
C GLU A 377 14.05 -10.41 5.58
N LEU A 378 13.06 -9.60 5.16
CA LEU A 378 12.65 -8.38 5.84
C LEU A 378 11.59 -8.59 6.93
N LEU A 379 10.93 -9.74 6.97
CA LEU A 379 9.84 -9.97 7.92
C LEU A 379 10.28 -10.76 9.16
N PRO A 380 9.76 -10.43 10.35
CA PRO A 380 10.04 -11.15 11.61
C PRO A 380 9.20 -12.43 11.76
N LEU A 381 9.15 -13.27 10.72
CA LEU A 381 8.33 -14.49 10.70
C LEU A 381 8.97 -15.64 11.48
N SER A 382 8.12 -16.49 12.07
CA SER A 382 8.53 -17.82 12.55
C SER A 382 8.73 -18.80 11.39
N GLU A 383 9.25 -20.00 11.67
CA GLU A 383 9.28 -21.10 10.67
C GLU A 383 7.89 -21.40 10.11
N ALA A 384 6.87 -21.50 10.97
CA ALA A 384 5.50 -21.78 10.57
C ALA A 384 4.89 -20.63 9.73
N GLY A 385 5.10 -19.38 10.16
CA GLY A 385 4.63 -18.21 9.42
C GLY A 385 5.30 -18.10 8.04
N GLN A 386 6.61 -18.33 7.97
CA GLN A 386 7.31 -18.39 6.68
C GLN A 386 6.76 -19.50 5.78
N ALA A 387 6.56 -20.70 6.32
CA ALA A 387 6.04 -21.82 5.55
C ALA A 387 4.66 -21.50 4.97
N GLN A 388 3.77 -20.88 5.75
CA GLN A 388 2.46 -20.43 5.26
C GLN A 388 2.57 -19.43 4.12
N VAL A 389 3.45 -18.42 4.22
CA VAL A 389 3.64 -17.43 3.15
C VAL A 389 4.17 -18.08 1.87
N VAL A 390 5.09 -19.05 1.99
CA VAL A 390 5.58 -19.82 0.83
C VAL A 390 4.47 -20.69 0.21
N GLN A 391 3.64 -21.31 1.04
CA GLN A 391 2.47 -22.09 0.59
C GLN A 391 1.45 -21.19 -0.14
N LEU A 392 1.20 -19.97 0.36
CA LEU A 392 0.37 -18.96 -0.29
C LEU A 392 0.94 -18.56 -1.65
N PHE A 393 2.24 -18.29 -1.72
CA PHE A 393 2.92 -17.93 -2.95
C PHE A 393 2.82 -19.03 -4.03
N ALA A 394 2.88 -20.31 -3.64
CA ALA A 394 2.70 -21.44 -4.55
C ALA A 394 1.24 -21.61 -5.01
N TRP A 395 0.28 -21.13 -4.21
CA TRP A 395 -1.14 -21.24 -4.51
C TRP A 395 -1.68 -20.08 -5.34
N THR A 396 -1.07 -18.91 -5.19
CA THR A 396 -1.37 -17.70 -5.94
C THR A 396 -0.53 -17.59 -7.21
N ARG A 397 -0.86 -16.60 -8.04
CA ARG A 397 -0.17 -16.32 -9.30
C ARG A 397 0.11 -14.83 -9.44
N PRO A 398 1.15 -14.44 -10.19
CA PRO A 398 1.40 -13.05 -10.50
C PRO A 398 0.13 -12.36 -11.00
N TRP A 399 -0.12 -11.15 -10.49
CA TRP A 399 -1.14 -10.29 -11.05
C TRP A 399 -0.73 -9.89 -12.47
N LYS A 400 -1.68 -9.91 -13.41
CA LYS A 400 -1.42 -9.59 -14.81
C LYS A 400 -2.18 -8.34 -15.19
N LEU A 401 -1.49 -7.45 -15.88
CA LEU A 401 -2.09 -6.29 -16.49
C LEU A 401 -3.13 -6.73 -17.53
N GLY A 402 -4.41 -6.54 -17.22
CA GLY A 402 -5.51 -6.79 -18.13
C GLY A 402 -5.73 -5.64 -19.11
N ASP A 403 -6.61 -5.86 -20.10
CA ASP A 403 -6.99 -4.82 -21.07
C ASP A 403 -8.00 -3.78 -20.55
N LEU A 404 -8.48 -3.95 -19.31
CA LEU A 404 -9.50 -3.12 -18.69
C LEU A 404 -8.93 -1.83 -18.10
N GLU A 405 -9.74 -0.76 -18.11
CA GLU A 405 -9.41 0.53 -17.48
C GLU A 405 -8.98 0.41 -16.02
N GLU A 406 -9.50 -0.59 -15.31
CA GLU A 406 -9.16 -0.90 -13.91
C GLU A 406 -7.67 -1.23 -13.71
N GLY A 407 -6.99 -1.73 -14.76
CA GLY A 407 -5.56 -2.06 -14.71
C GLY A 407 -4.63 -0.86 -14.89
N HIS A 408 -5.13 0.29 -15.39
CA HIS A 408 -4.29 1.46 -15.66
C HIS A 408 -3.70 2.08 -14.38
N LEU A 409 -4.35 1.87 -13.23
CA LEU A 409 -3.85 2.31 -11.92
C LEU A 409 -2.49 1.68 -11.57
N ALA A 410 -2.19 0.47 -12.06
CA ALA A 410 -0.89 -0.16 -11.89
C ALA A 410 0.24 0.57 -12.65
N LEU A 411 -0.10 1.34 -13.69
CA LEU A 411 0.89 1.99 -14.55
C LEU A 411 1.16 3.45 -14.17
N VAL A 412 0.51 3.93 -13.10
CA VAL A 412 0.67 5.28 -12.55
C VAL A 412 1.44 5.17 -11.25
N VAL A 413 2.42 6.05 -11.04
CA VAL A 413 3.16 6.10 -9.78
C VAL A 413 2.57 7.19 -8.91
N SER A 414 1.92 6.80 -7.83
CA SER A 414 1.50 7.75 -6.79
C SER A 414 2.68 8.15 -5.92
N LEU A 415 2.65 9.39 -5.47
CA LEU A 415 3.65 10.07 -4.65
C LEU A 415 2.95 10.58 -3.37
N PRO A 416 3.70 11.12 -2.40
CA PRO A 416 3.12 11.78 -1.23
C PRO A 416 2.08 12.86 -1.61
N GLN A 417 1.13 13.12 -0.72
CA GLN A 417 0.05 14.13 -0.86
C GLN A 417 -0.78 14.02 -2.15
N GLN A 418 -1.22 12.79 -2.46
CA GLN A 418 -2.06 12.49 -3.62
C GLN A 418 -1.46 12.91 -4.96
N SER A 419 -0.13 13.10 -5.01
CA SER A 419 0.56 13.45 -6.25
C SER A 419 0.67 12.22 -7.17
N LEU A 420 0.64 12.45 -8.48
CA LEU A 420 0.62 11.40 -9.50
C LEU A 420 1.64 11.68 -10.60
N LEU A 421 2.43 10.65 -10.91
CA LEU A 421 3.31 10.61 -12.07
C LEU A 421 2.75 9.61 -13.09
N PHE A 422 2.41 10.12 -14.28
CA PHE A 422 2.12 9.35 -15.49
C PHE A 422 3.41 9.23 -16.30
N PRO A 423 4.11 8.09 -16.24
CA PRO A 423 5.43 7.98 -16.83
C PRO A 423 5.39 8.01 -18.35
N ALA A 424 6.51 8.40 -18.97
CA ALA A 424 6.63 8.32 -20.43
C ALA A 424 6.55 6.85 -20.91
N PRO A 425 5.96 6.58 -22.09
CA PRO A 425 5.77 5.22 -22.61
C PRO A 425 7.05 4.38 -22.72
N ASP A 426 8.20 5.02 -22.88
CA ASP A 426 9.52 4.42 -23.06
C ASP A 426 10.42 4.57 -21.83
N ALA A 427 9.90 5.11 -20.72
CA ALA A 427 10.66 5.27 -19.49
C ALA A 427 10.96 3.90 -18.87
N SER A 428 12.24 3.64 -18.59
CA SER A 428 12.61 2.48 -17.78
C SER A 428 12.15 2.68 -16.33
N LYS A 429 11.89 1.59 -15.60
CA LYS A 429 11.50 1.67 -14.17
C LYS A 429 12.46 2.53 -13.35
N VAL A 430 13.77 2.43 -13.60
CA VAL A 430 14.80 3.26 -12.95
C VAL A 430 14.59 4.75 -13.23
N GLN A 431 14.25 5.12 -14.48
CA GLN A 431 13.93 6.51 -14.83
C GLN A 431 12.65 6.98 -14.15
N VAL A 432 11.62 6.13 -14.10
CA VAL A 432 10.36 6.42 -13.41
C VAL A 432 10.58 6.70 -11.93
N ILE A 433 11.37 5.86 -11.26
CA ILE A 433 11.70 6.02 -9.83
C ILE A 433 12.53 7.28 -9.59
N ALA A 434 13.56 7.52 -10.39
CA ALA A 434 14.37 8.73 -10.27
C ALA A 434 13.54 10.01 -10.51
N GLU A 435 12.61 9.97 -11.45
CA GLU A 435 11.68 11.08 -11.71
C GLU A 435 10.71 11.27 -10.54
N ALA A 436 10.12 10.19 -10.02
CA ALA A 436 9.23 10.22 -8.87
C ALA A 436 9.89 10.83 -7.62
N TYR A 437 11.11 10.39 -7.26
CA TYR A 437 11.85 10.96 -6.12
C TYR A 437 12.12 12.45 -6.30
N SER A 438 12.38 12.90 -7.53
CA SER A 438 12.63 14.31 -7.81
C SER A 438 11.43 15.23 -7.55
N TYR A 439 10.24 14.68 -7.31
CA TYR A 439 9.02 15.43 -7.05
C TYR A 439 8.59 15.41 -5.58
N GLN A 440 9.32 14.72 -4.69
CA GLN A 440 8.99 14.68 -3.26
C GLN A 440 9.08 16.04 -2.56
N LEU A 441 9.64 17.07 -3.21
CA LEU A 441 9.66 18.44 -2.70
C LEU A 441 8.28 19.13 -2.70
N TYR A 442 7.29 18.62 -3.45
CA TYR A 442 5.94 19.19 -3.52
C TYR A 442 5.02 18.56 -2.46
N LYS A 443 5.40 18.69 -1.19
CA LYS A 443 4.71 18.03 -0.08
C LYS A 443 3.43 18.72 0.42
N ASP A 444 3.14 19.93 -0.03
CA ASP A 444 1.99 20.73 0.44
C ASP A 444 0.94 20.94 -0.68
N ALA A 445 1.03 20.16 -1.77
CA ALA A 445 0.13 20.23 -2.92
C ALA A 445 0.09 18.90 -3.68
N SER A 446 -1.03 18.63 -4.37
CA SER A 446 -1.15 17.47 -5.25
C SER A 446 -0.58 17.79 -6.64
N LEU A 447 0.62 17.30 -6.93
CA LEU A 447 1.29 17.45 -8.22
C LEU A 447 0.87 16.35 -9.20
N VAL A 448 0.43 16.74 -10.39
CA VAL A 448 0.20 15.84 -11.53
C VAL A 448 1.25 16.08 -12.60
N VAL A 449 2.08 15.07 -12.84
CA VAL A 449 3.06 15.07 -13.93
C VAL A 449 2.59 14.10 -15.01
N ALA A 450 2.33 14.61 -16.20
CA ALA A 450 1.92 13.81 -17.33
C ALA A 450 2.38 14.43 -18.65
N ARG A 451 2.26 13.67 -19.74
CA ARG A 451 2.51 14.16 -21.11
C ARG A 451 1.27 13.94 -21.95
N MET A 452 0.97 14.88 -22.83
CA MET A 452 -0.06 14.66 -23.83
C MET A 452 0.51 13.94 -25.04
N THR A 453 -0.35 13.20 -25.74
CA THR A 453 -0.08 12.77 -27.12
C THR A 453 0.15 13.98 -28.02
N SER A 454 0.85 13.80 -29.14
CA SER A 454 1.19 14.89 -30.06
C SER A 454 -0.03 15.60 -30.66
N ASP A 455 -1.13 14.86 -30.85
CA ASP A 455 -2.43 15.36 -31.30
C ASP A 455 -3.30 15.92 -30.15
N ARG A 456 -2.80 15.85 -28.90
CA ARG A 456 -3.44 16.34 -27.68
C ARG A 456 -4.79 15.68 -27.36
N SER A 457 -5.02 14.46 -27.85
CA SER A 457 -6.25 13.70 -27.64
C SER A 457 -6.26 12.89 -26.34
N GLY A 458 -5.09 12.61 -25.75
CA GLY A 458 -5.00 11.80 -24.54
C GLY A 458 -3.64 11.83 -23.85
N ILE A 459 -3.51 10.96 -22.85
CA ILE A 459 -2.29 10.74 -22.07
C ILE A 459 -1.77 9.32 -22.38
N PRO A 460 -0.54 9.18 -22.88
CA PRO A 460 0.01 7.87 -23.18
C PRO A 460 0.50 7.19 -21.89
N LEU A 461 0.41 5.86 -21.85
CA LEU A 461 0.82 5.02 -20.73
C LEU A 461 2.07 4.19 -21.08
N PRO A 462 2.80 3.67 -20.07
CA PRO A 462 3.96 2.78 -20.25
C PRO A 462 3.74 1.57 -21.15
N ASN A 463 2.53 1.02 -21.20
CA ASN A 463 2.21 -0.13 -22.05
C ASN A 463 1.89 0.25 -23.51
N GLY A 464 2.10 1.50 -23.91
CA GLY A 464 1.82 2.03 -25.24
C GLY A 464 0.34 2.36 -25.51
N LYS A 465 -0.57 2.11 -24.56
CA LYS A 465 -1.95 2.57 -24.66
C LYS A 465 -2.05 4.07 -24.42
N VAL A 466 -3.15 4.66 -24.86
CA VAL A 466 -3.50 6.06 -24.59
C VAL A 466 -4.83 6.08 -23.88
N ILE A 467 -4.89 6.79 -22.74
CA ILE A 467 -6.15 7.09 -22.07
C ILE A 467 -6.67 8.43 -22.56
N ASP A 468 -7.98 8.51 -22.76
CA ASP A 468 -8.62 9.77 -23.13
C ASP A 468 -8.68 10.76 -21.95
N LEU A 469 -9.02 12.02 -22.25
CA LEU A 469 -9.04 13.10 -21.27
C LEU A 469 -10.07 12.88 -20.14
N ARG A 470 -11.19 12.21 -20.43
CA ARG A 470 -12.24 11.94 -19.43
C ARG A 470 -11.80 10.84 -18.48
N LEU A 471 -11.22 9.76 -19.00
CA LEU A 471 -10.66 8.69 -18.18
C LEU A 471 -9.49 9.22 -17.34
N PHE A 472 -8.63 10.07 -17.90
CA PHE A 472 -7.58 10.75 -17.13
C PHE A 472 -8.16 11.55 -15.97
N ALA A 473 -9.14 12.42 -16.20
CA ALA A 473 -9.78 13.20 -15.14
C ALA A 473 -10.49 12.32 -14.09
N ARG A 474 -11.11 11.21 -14.50
CA ARG A 474 -11.69 10.21 -13.59
C ARG A 474 -10.62 9.55 -12.72
N LEU A 475 -9.45 9.21 -13.27
CA LEU A 475 -8.35 8.67 -12.48
C LEU A 475 -7.86 9.68 -11.43
N LEU A 476 -7.76 10.96 -11.78
CA LEU A 476 -7.43 12.01 -10.81
C LEU A 476 -8.47 12.08 -9.68
N GLN A 477 -9.76 11.95 -10.01
CA GLN A 477 -10.83 11.90 -9.03
C GLN A 477 -10.75 10.65 -8.12
N THR A 478 -10.42 9.48 -8.67
CA THR A 478 -10.25 8.24 -7.89
C THR A 478 -9.13 8.35 -6.86
N TYR A 479 -8.09 9.13 -7.16
CA TYR A 479 -6.99 9.43 -6.25
C TYR A 479 -7.26 10.65 -5.35
N TYR A 480 -8.50 11.14 -5.31
CA TYR A 480 -8.96 12.23 -4.45
C TYR A 480 -8.18 13.54 -4.60
N LEU A 481 -7.62 13.83 -5.79
CA LEU A 481 -6.77 15.01 -5.97
C LEU A 481 -7.47 16.33 -5.60
N GLY A 482 -6.72 17.15 -4.86
CA GLY A 482 -7.16 18.42 -4.33
C GLY A 482 -7.99 18.30 -3.04
N TYR A 483 -7.99 17.13 -2.42
CA TYR A 483 -8.58 16.87 -1.11
C TYR A 483 -7.47 16.74 -0.07
N GLY A 484 -7.42 17.64 0.90
CA GLY A 484 -6.50 17.57 2.02
C GLY A 484 -7.06 16.75 3.18
N SER A 485 -6.20 16.59 4.19
CA SER A 485 -6.58 16.02 5.47
C SER A 485 -7.74 16.79 6.08
N TYR A 486 -8.64 16.06 6.75
CA TYR A 486 -9.82 16.62 7.42
C TYR A 486 -10.71 17.49 6.51
N SER A 487 -10.81 17.16 5.22
CA SER A 487 -11.67 17.82 4.24
C SER A 487 -11.30 19.27 3.89
N GLU A 488 -10.06 19.70 4.17
CA GLU A 488 -9.54 20.95 3.60
C GLU A 488 -9.30 20.81 2.09
N GLU A 489 -9.45 21.89 1.32
CA GLU A 489 -9.07 21.88 -0.10
C GLU A 489 -7.57 22.08 -0.26
N THR A 490 -6.91 21.24 -1.05
CA THR A 490 -5.49 21.36 -1.39
C THR A 490 -5.30 21.82 -2.84
N TRP A 491 -4.17 22.46 -3.10
CA TRP A 491 -3.82 22.88 -4.46
C TRP A 491 -3.49 21.68 -5.34
N THR A 492 -4.05 21.65 -6.54
CA THR A 492 -3.62 20.73 -7.60
C THR A 492 -2.68 21.45 -8.57
N LEU A 493 -1.47 20.94 -8.78
CA LEU A 493 -0.48 21.47 -9.71
C LEU A 493 -0.42 20.59 -10.97
N LEU A 494 -0.78 21.12 -12.14
CA LEU A 494 -0.77 20.38 -13.40
C LEU A 494 0.51 20.66 -14.20
N ALA A 495 1.55 19.88 -13.97
CA ALA A 495 2.79 19.91 -14.72
C ALA A 495 2.68 19.07 -16.01
N ILE A 496 1.81 19.52 -16.92
CA ILE A 496 1.51 18.86 -18.19
C ILE A 496 1.92 19.79 -19.34
N PRO A 497 3.06 19.54 -20.02
CA PRO A 497 3.53 20.39 -21.10
C PRO A 497 2.47 20.54 -22.19
N ARG A 498 2.15 21.79 -22.54
CA ARG A 498 1.21 22.15 -23.60
C ARG A 498 -0.18 21.53 -23.40
N ALA A 499 -0.65 21.50 -22.16
CA ALA A 499 -2.00 21.07 -21.82
C ALA A 499 -3.04 21.70 -22.76
N SER A 500 -4.07 20.95 -23.15
CA SER A 500 -5.15 21.47 -23.98
C SER A 500 -6.25 22.11 -23.12
N GLY A 501 -7.00 23.07 -23.67
CA GLY A 501 -8.17 23.61 -22.98
C GLY A 501 -9.23 22.54 -22.69
N ALA A 502 -9.34 21.52 -23.55
CA ALA A 502 -10.22 20.38 -23.32
C ALA A 502 -9.78 19.54 -22.11
N LEU A 503 -8.48 19.30 -21.95
CA LEU A 503 -7.93 18.61 -20.79
C LEU A 503 -8.24 19.37 -19.50
N LEU A 504 -7.93 20.68 -19.48
CA LEU A 504 -8.22 21.52 -18.32
C LEU A 504 -9.71 21.51 -17.97
N ALA A 505 -10.59 21.58 -18.97
CA ALA A 505 -12.03 21.54 -18.75
C ALA A 505 -12.53 20.23 -18.13
N GLU A 506 -11.95 19.07 -18.49
CA GLU A 506 -12.28 17.80 -17.83
C GLU A 506 -11.72 17.75 -16.40
N VAL A 507 -10.45 18.14 -16.21
CA VAL A 507 -9.79 18.11 -14.89
C VAL A 507 -10.52 19.01 -13.89
N LEU A 508 -10.85 20.25 -14.25
CA LEU A 508 -11.52 21.22 -13.37
C LEU A 508 -12.92 20.77 -12.90
N ARG A 509 -13.57 19.88 -13.66
CA ARG A 509 -14.85 19.24 -13.25
C ARG A 509 -14.65 18.09 -12.27
N SER A 510 -13.49 17.44 -12.31
CA SER A 510 -13.21 16.21 -11.55
C SER A 510 -12.46 16.45 -10.24
N VAL A 511 -11.49 17.38 -10.22
CA VAL A 511 -10.69 17.66 -9.01
C VAL A 511 -11.40 18.61 -8.06
N LYS A 512 -11.07 18.46 -6.76
CA LYS A 512 -11.49 19.39 -5.70
C LYS A 512 -10.42 20.48 -5.53
N GLY A 513 -10.80 21.58 -4.89
CA GLY A 513 -9.87 22.67 -4.63
C GLY A 513 -9.41 23.47 -5.86
N PRO A 514 -8.47 24.41 -5.63
CA PRO A 514 -7.92 25.28 -6.66
C PRO A 514 -6.82 24.58 -7.48
N VAL A 515 -6.64 25.00 -8.73
CA VAL A 515 -5.71 24.37 -9.68
C VAL A 515 -4.72 25.40 -10.22
N LEU A 516 -3.43 25.06 -10.26
CA LEU A 516 -2.42 25.76 -11.05
C LEU A 516 -2.05 24.92 -12.26
N ALA A 517 -2.14 25.48 -13.45
CA ALA A 517 -1.80 24.78 -14.69
C ALA A 517 -1.01 25.67 -15.66
N THR A 518 -0.46 25.06 -16.70
CA THR A 518 0.21 25.77 -17.78
C THR A 518 -0.19 25.24 -19.15
N MET A 519 -0.29 26.16 -20.12
CA MET A 519 -0.47 25.84 -21.54
C MET A 519 0.86 25.81 -22.31
N SER A 520 1.97 26.09 -21.63
CA SER A 520 3.32 26.19 -22.18
C SER A 520 4.13 24.91 -21.88
N ASP A 521 5.39 24.85 -22.29
CA ASP A 521 6.28 23.74 -21.92
C ASP A 521 6.62 23.81 -20.42
N VAL A 522 6.88 22.65 -19.82
CA VAL A 522 7.38 22.53 -18.44
C VAL A 522 8.85 22.09 -18.48
N TYR A 523 9.68 22.76 -17.69
CA TYR A 523 11.08 22.40 -17.49
C TYR A 523 11.34 22.13 -16.01
N ARG A 524 11.89 20.95 -15.72
CA ARG A 524 12.42 20.62 -14.40
C ARG A 524 13.88 21.07 -14.30
N THR A 525 14.15 21.97 -13.37
CA THR A 525 15.50 22.43 -13.04
C THR A 525 16.30 21.33 -12.32
N PRO A 526 17.65 21.43 -12.25
CA PRO A 526 18.47 20.46 -11.50
C PRO A 526 18.14 20.40 -10.00
N ASP A 527 17.64 21.48 -9.42
CA ASP A 527 17.20 21.60 -8.04
C ASP A 527 15.71 21.24 -7.83
N GLY A 528 15.03 20.69 -8.84
CA GLY A 528 13.68 20.13 -8.72
C GLY A 528 12.52 21.11 -8.94
N ARG A 529 12.79 22.42 -9.16
CA ARG A 529 11.76 23.40 -9.54
C ARG A 529 11.15 23.09 -10.88
N LEU A 530 9.86 23.32 -10.99
CA LEU A 530 9.11 23.26 -12.23
C LEU A 530 8.85 24.67 -12.76
N LEU A 531 9.46 24.96 -13.92
CA LEU A 531 9.31 26.22 -14.63
C LEU A 531 8.37 26.06 -15.82
N THR A 532 7.50 27.03 -16.04
CA THR A 532 6.69 27.14 -17.27
C THR A 532 7.35 28.09 -18.28
N GLY A 533 7.32 27.73 -19.57
CA GLY A 533 8.05 28.47 -20.61
C GLY A 533 8.02 27.81 -21.97
N VAL A 534 8.95 28.21 -22.84
CA VAL A 534 9.07 27.66 -24.19
C VAL A 534 10.49 27.22 -24.47
N TYR A 535 10.67 26.08 -25.15
CA TYR A 535 11.96 25.69 -25.69
C TYR A 535 12.24 26.42 -27.01
N GLU A 536 13.30 27.21 -27.05
CA GLU A 536 13.76 27.95 -28.22
C GLU A 536 14.99 27.28 -28.82
N ARG A 537 14.94 26.97 -30.12
CA ARG A 537 16.12 26.52 -30.86
C ARG A 537 16.96 27.73 -31.27
N LEU A 538 18.18 27.78 -30.77
CA LEU A 538 19.19 28.76 -31.10
C LEU A 538 19.76 28.52 -32.50
N LYS A 539 20.41 29.56 -33.06
CA LYS A 539 20.97 29.51 -34.43
C LYS A 539 22.06 28.46 -34.62
N ASP A 540 22.73 28.07 -33.54
CA ASP A 540 23.76 27.02 -33.49
C ASP A 540 23.18 25.60 -33.32
N GLY A 541 21.86 25.47 -33.25
CA GLY A 541 21.16 24.20 -33.07
C GLY A 541 20.94 23.80 -31.61
N HIS A 542 21.52 24.52 -30.64
CA HIS A 542 21.25 24.29 -29.22
C HIS A 542 19.81 24.68 -28.85
N VAL A 543 19.26 24.05 -27.82
CA VAL A 543 17.92 24.38 -27.30
C VAL A 543 18.09 25.07 -25.95
N ARG A 544 17.44 26.22 -25.76
CA ARG A 544 17.37 26.92 -24.48
C ARG A 544 15.91 27.00 -24.03
N PHE A 545 15.68 26.80 -22.73
CA PHE A 545 14.38 27.07 -22.13
C PHE A 545 14.25 28.56 -21.78
N ARG A 546 13.18 29.22 -22.23
CA ARG A 546 12.84 30.59 -21.87
C ARG A 546 11.56 30.61 -21.02
N PRO A 547 11.62 31.08 -19.77
CA PRO A 547 10.44 31.22 -18.91
C PRO A 547 9.33 32.07 -19.55
N ALA A 548 8.07 31.65 -19.36
CA ALA A 548 6.88 32.36 -19.81
C ALA A 548 6.62 33.59 -18.93
N ARG A 549 6.24 34.73 -19.53
CA ARG A 549 5.97 35.97 -18.76
C ARG A 549 4.62 35.91 -18.06
N GLU A 550 3.65 35.26 -18.69
CA GLU A 550 2.33 34.97 -18.12
C GLU A 550 2.40 33.97 -16.95
N GLY A 551 3.48 33.20 -16.83
CA GLY A 551 3.65 32.26 -15.74
C GLY A 551 2.60 31.15 -15.72
N TRP A 552 2.35 30.61 -14.52
CA TRP A 552 1.28 29.64 -14.29
C TRP A 552 -0.08 30.32 -14.26
N ILE A 553 -1.12 29.58 -14.64
CA ILE A 553 -2.52 30.02 -14.65
C ILE A 553 -3.23 29.34 -13.49
N GLU A 554 -3.78 30.17 -12.61
CA GLU A 554 -4.64 29.76 -11.52
C GLU A 554 -6.08 29.60 -11.99
N PHE A 555 -6.74 28.56 -11.51
CA PHE A 555 -8.16 28.31 -11.66
C PHE A 555 -8.80 28.06 -10.29
N THR A 556 -9.85 28.81 -9.98
CA THR A 556 -10.61 28.69 -8.73
C THR A 556 -12.10 28.57 -9.02
N LYS A 557 -12.81 27.77 -8.23
CA LYS A 557 -14.27 27.72 -8.29
C LYS A 557 -14.83 29.00 -7.66
N ASN A 558 -15.79 29.62 -8.33
CA ASN A 558 -16.45 30.79 -7.78
C ASN A 558 -17.25 30.38 -6.52
N LYS A 559 -17.13 31.17 -5.44
CA LYS A 559 -17.77 30.87 -4.16
C LYS A 559 -19.30 30.96 -4.23
N ASP A 560 -19.84 31.82 -5.09
CA ASP A 560 -21.28 32.05 -5.24
C ASP A 560 -21.91 31.12 -6.29
N ASP A 561 -21.13 30.67 -7.27
CA ASP A 561 -21.54 29.69 -8.29
C ASP A 561 -20.38 28.72 -8.61
N PRO A 562 -20.28 27.57 -7.93
CA PRO A 562 -19.21 26.60 -8.16
C PRO A 562 -19.17 26.00 -9.57
N SER A 563 -20.18 26.24 -10.41
CA SER A 563 -20.18 25.87 -11.83
C SER A 563 -19.38 26.84 -12.71
N GLN A 564 -19.08 28.05 -12.19
CA GLN A 564 -18.19 29.01 -12.82
C GLN A 564 -16.76 28.88 -12.29
N ILE A 565 -15.80 28.89 -13.22
CA ILE A 565 -14.37 28.84 -12.92
C ILE A 565 -13.77 30.20 -13.23
N ASP A 566 -13.20 30.84 -12.21
CA ASP A 566 -12.38 32.03 -12.37
C ASP A 566 -10.95 31.61 -12.76
N SER A 567 -10.32 32.36 -13.67
CA SER A 567 -8.94 32.11 -14.07
C SER A 567 -8.08 33.36 -14.01
N ARG A 568 -6.82 33.19 -13.58
CA ARG A 568 -5.87 34.29 -13.41
C ARG A 568 -4.44 33.86 -13.72
N SER A 569 -3.76 34.64 -14.55
CA SER A 569 -2.31 34.51 -14.72
C SER A 569 -1.57 35.03 -13.48
N THR A 570 -0.64 34.24 -12.96
CA THR A 570 0.20 34.60 -11.80
C THR A 570 1.37 35.50 -12.19
N GLY A 571 1.82 35.46 -13.45
CA GLY A 571 3.05 36.13 -13.86
C GLY A 571 4.33 35.52 -13.26
N LYS A 572 4.23 34.35 -12.61
CA LYS A 572 5.33 33.60 -12.02
C LYS A 572 5.63 32.39 -12.87
N ALA A 573 6.86 32.31 -13.39
CA ALA A 573 7.27 31.15 -14.17
C ALA A 573 7.58 29.93 -13.30
N ASP A 574 7.99 30.14 -12.06
CA ASP A 574 8.22 29.08 -11.09
C ASP A 574 6.90 28.67 -10.42
N VAL A 575 6.65 27.36 -10.34
CA VAL A 575 5.39 26.84 -9.76
C VAL A 575 5.28 27.12 -8.26
N GLY A 576 6.41 27.11 -7.54
CA GLY A 576 6.43 27.39 -6.11
C GLY A 576 6.14 28.85 -5.82
N ASP A 577 6.72 29.76 -6.61
CA ASP A 577 6.40 31.19 -6.53
C ASP A 577 4.92 31.46 -6.88
N ALA A 578 4.40 30.78 -7.90
CA ALA A 578 2.99 30.89 -8.31
C ALA A 578 2.04 30.39 -7.22
N LEU A 579 2.35 29.24 -6.61
CA LEU A 579 1.58 28.65 -5.51
C LEU A 579 1.58 29.55 -4.28
N MET A 580 2.73 30.11 -3.92
CA MET A 580 2.87 31.02 -2.79
C MET A 580 2.01 32.29 -2.97
N GLU A 581 2.09 32.93 -4.14
CA GLU A 581 1.29 34.12 -4.45
C GLU A 581 -0.21 33.81 -4.39
N SER A 582 -0.61 32.67 -4.96
CA SER A 582 -2.01 32.26 -5.05
C SER A 582 -2.58 31.88 -3.68
N SER A 583 -1.82 31.13 -2.87
CA SER A 583 -2.22 30.69 -1.52
C SER A 583 -2.37 31.85 -0.56
N THR A 584 -1.41 32.78 -0.54
CA THR A 584 -1.47 34.01 0.27
C THR A 584 -2.74 34.79 -0.04
N ARG A 585 -3.10 34.89 -1.32
CA ARG A 585 -4.29 35.63 -1.75
C ARG A 585 -5.61 34.93 -1.43
N LEU A 586 -5.68 33.59 -1.52
CA LEU A 586 -6.94 32.86 -1.32
C LEU A 586 -7.23 32.55 0.14
N TYR A 587 -6.20 32.24 0.93
CA TYR A 587 -6.39 31.65 2.26
C TYR A 587 -5.86 32.51 3.41
N ASP A 588 -5.18 33.64 3.12
CA ASP A 588 -4.48 34.48 4.13
C ASP A 588 -3.53 33.68 5.06
N LYS A 589 -3.23 32.43 4.66
CA LYS A 589 -2.23 31.57 5.30
C LYS A 589 -0.87 32.12 4.86
N PRO A 590 0.07 32.45 5.77
CA PRO A 590 1.44 32.61 5.37
C PRO A 590 1.86 31.26 4.79
N ALA A 591 2.12 31.20 3.49
CA ALA A 591 2.74 30.03 2.92
C ALA A 591 4.06 29.87 3.67
N GLU A 592 4.15 28.86 4.55
CA GLU A 592 5.46 28.41 4.99
C GLU A 592 6.17 27.99 3.71
N VAL A 593 7.03 28.88 3.22
CA VAL A 593 7.92 28.66 2.08
C VAL A 593 8.47 27.27 2.31
N TYR A 594 8.15 26.32 1.41
CA TYR A 594 8.60 24.93 1.39
C TYR A 594 9.73 24.76 2.40
N ARG A 595 9.46 24.23 3.62
CA ARG A 595 10.44 24.24 4.73
C ARG A 595 11.82 23.66 4.37
N TYR A 596 11.90 22.95 3.25
CA TYR A 596 13.10 22.32 2.70
C TYR A 596 13.65 22.96 1.42
N TRP A 597 13.14 24.10 0.96
CA TRP A 597 13.86 24.91 -0.02
C TRP A 597 15.10 25.45 0.67
N PRO A 598 16.33 25.16 0.22
CA PRO A 598 17.48 25.90 0.73
C PRO A 598 17.27 27.36 0.32
N THR A 599 16.76 28.15 1.26
CA THR A 599 16.93 29.58 1.24
C THR A 599 18.43 29.81 1.36
N ARG A 600 19.06 30.10 0.21
CA ARG A 600 20.43 30.61 -0.04
C ARG A 600 21.32 29.67 -0.85
N GLY A 601 21.39 29.99 -2.14
CA GLY A 601 22.63 29.98 -2.91
C GLY A 601 22.94 31.40 -3.41
N SER A 602 23.19 32.33 -2.48
CA SER A 602 23.96 33.54 -2.82
C SER A 602 25.44 33.23 -2.57
N GLY A 603 26.21 33.05 -3.65
CA GLY A 603 27.66 32.79 -3.67
C GLY A 603 27.97 31.32 -3.95
N SER A 604 28.71 30.93 -5.00
CA SER A 604 29.78 31.59 -5.76
C SER A 604 29.70 31.32 -7.25
#